data_AF-A0A842TX34-F1
#
_entry.id   AF-A0A842TX34-F1
#
_cell.length_a   1.000
_cell.length_b   1.000
_cell.length_c   1.000
_cell.angle_alpha   90.00
_cell.angle_beta   90.00
_cell.angle_gamma   90.00
#
_symmetry.space_group_name_H-M   'P 1'
#
loop_
_entity.id
_entity.type
_entity.pdbx_description
1 polymer ?
#
loop_
_entity_poly.entity_id
_entity_poly.type
_entity_poly.pdbx_seq_one_letter_code
_entity_poly.pdbx_strand_id
1 'polypeptide(L)'
;MSEKKTENSKELIIAIRISGMVKVRKEIANTLERLRLRRKYSAVLIKSNRNALGMLEKVKHYISYGIIDKGTLVELIKQRAVVDKSKEENKKIKIEPEKNADGLLKGKKLSDFGLKAFFRLHPPRGGIKSKLPSPKGVLGKNKKINELVRRML
;
A
#
# COMPACT_ATOMS: atom_id res chain seq x y z
N MET A 1 -10.45 -33.84 -8.68
CA MET A 1 -11.14 -33.31 -7.49
C MET A 1 -10.51 -31.95 -7.18
N SER A 2 -11.16 -30.89 -7.67
CA SER A 2 -11.63 -29.76 -6.85
C SER A 2 -10.49 -28.75 -6.61
N GLU A 3 -10.45 -27.54 -7.18
CA GLU A 3 -11.54 -26.58 -7.41
C GLU A 3 -11.30 -25.74 -8.68
N LYS A 4 -12.32 -25.69 -9.57
CA LYS A 4 -12.58 -24.54 -10.44
C LYS A 4 -13.59 -23.66 -9.70
N LYS A 5 -13.22 -22.42 -9.39
CA LYS A 5 -14.05 -21.24 -9.04
C LYS A 5 -13.08 -20.19 -8.47
N THR A 6 -13.07 -18.89 -8.76
CA THR A 6 -13.87 -18.02 -9.63
C THR A 6 -13.17 -16.66 -9.61
N GLU A 7 -13.43 -15.86 -10.64
CA GLU A 7 -13.41 -14.41 -10.64
C GLU A 7 -12.06 -13.69 -10.72
N ASN A 8 -12.01 -12.86 -11.76
CA ASN A 8 -11.11 -11.76 -12.03
C ASN A 8 -11.21 -10.69 -10.92
N SER A 9 -11.07 -11.09 -9.65
CA SER A 9 -11.07 -10.19 -8.51
C SER A 9 -9.78 -9.39 -8.57
N LYS A 10 -9.94 -8.13 -8.98
CA LYS A 10 -8.90 -7.09 -8.89
C LYS A 10 -8.66 -6.81 -7.41
N GLU A 11 -8.04 -7.74 -6.70
CA GLU A 11 -7.67 -7.60 -5.30
C GLU A 11 -6.74 -6.40 -5.17
N LEU A 12 -7.09 -5.50 -4.27
CA LEU A 12 -6.28 -4.34 -3.97
C LEU A 12 -5.32 -4.70 -2.84
N ILE A 13 -4.03 -4.65 -3.16
CA ILE A 13 -2.95 -4.94 -2.23
C ILE A 13 -2.42 -3.60 -1.71
N ILE A 14 -2.29 -3.49 -0.40
CA ILE A 14 -1.52 -2.42 0.22
C ILE A 14 -0.11 -2.93 0.51
N ALA A 15 0.90 -2.14 0.14
CA ALA A 15 2.29 -2.40 0.46
C ALA A 15 2.85 -1.24 1.29
N ILE A 16 3.50 -1.57 2.41
CA ILE A 16 4.08 -0.61 3.36
C ILE A 16 5.56 -0.89 3.50
N ARG A 17 6.40 0.13 3.34
CA ARG A 17 7.84 0.00 3.60
C ARG A 17 8.13 0.04 5.10
N ILE A 18 8.65 -1.05 5.65
CA ILE A 18 9.01 -1.15 7.07
C ILE A 18 10.49 -0.84 7.30
N SER A 19 11.34 -1.17 6.32
CA SER A 19 12.79 -0.98 6.42
C SER A 19 13.23 0.46 6.15
N GLY A 20 14.40 0.83 6.69
CA GLY A 20 15.10 2.07 6.38
C GLY A 20 15.69 2.09 4.96
N MET A 21 16.45 3.16 4.67
CA MET A 21 17.15 3.36 3.38
C MET A 21 18.60 2.85 3.37
N VAL A 22 19.17 2.63 4.56
CA VAL A 22 20.58 2.27 4.73
C VAL A 22 20.80 0.77 4.46
N LYS A 23 21.94 0.40 3.86
CA LYS A 23 22.35 -0.98 3.55
C LYS A 23 21.34 -1.77 2.69
N VAL A 24 20.63 -1.09 1.78
CA VAL A 24 19.74 -1.74 0.81
C VAL A 24 20.51 -1.98 -0.49
N ARG A 25 20.46 -3.21 -1.03
CA ARG A 25 21.07 -3.53 -2.33
C ARG A 25 20.47 -2.64 -3.43
N LYS A 26 21.29 -2.15 -4.36
CA LYS A 26 20.88 -1.22 -5.43
C LYS A 26 19.67 -1.71 -6.21
N GLU A 27 19.63 -2.98 -6.59
CA GLU A 27 18.49 -3.57 -7.30
C GLU A 27 17.17 -3.51 -6.52
N ILE A 28 17.25 -3.74 -5.21
CA ILE A 28 16.09 -3.72 -4.30
C ILE A 28 15.63 -2.28 -4.11
N ALA A 29 16.59 -1.36 -3.92
CA ALA A 29 16.30 0.07 -3.82
C ALA A 29 15.60 0.60 -5.09
N ASN A 30 16.07 0.22 -6.28
CA ASN A 30 15.44 0.58 -7.55
C ASN A 30 14.01 0.02 -7.66
N THR A 31 13.78 -1.20 -7.18
CA THR A 31 12.44 -1.82 -7.18
C THR A 31 11.49 -1.09 -6.22
N LEU A 32 11.95 -0.77 -5.01
CA LEU A 32 11.20 0.01 -4.03
C LEU A 32 10.86 1.41 -4.56
N GLU A 33 11.81 2.05 -5.25
CA GLU A 33 11.57 3.35 -5.87
C GLU A 33 10.55 3.29 -7.00
N ARG A 34 10.60 2.28 -7.87
CA ARG A 34 9.60 2.04 -8.92
C ARG A 34 8.20 1.85 -8.34
N LEU A 35 8.10 1.15 -7.20
CA LEU A 35 6.85 1.00 -6.45
C LEU A 35 6.43 2.27 -5.70
N ARG A 36 7.20 3.36 -5.77
CA ARG A 36 6.99 4.63 -5.04
C ARG A 36 7.16 4.53 -3.52
N LEU A 37 7.78 3.46 -3.03
CA LEU A 37 8.08 3.21 -1.61
C LEU A 37 9.44 3.79 -1.22
N ARG A 38 9.58 5.11 -1.30
CA ARG A 38 10.88 5.79 -1.13
C ARG A 38 11.36 5.86 0.33
N ARG A 39 10.45 6.16 1.26
CA ARG A 39 10.77 6.38 2.68
C ARG A 39 10.16 5.31 3.58
N LYS A 40 10.70 5.17 4.79
CA LYS A 40 10.12 4.30 5.83
C LYS A 40 8.68 4.74 6.14
N TYR A 41 7.78 3.78 6.34
CA TYR A 41 6.35 3.98 6.57
C TYR A 41 5.63 4.73 5.44
N SER A 42 6.15 4.64 4.22
CA SER A 42 5.35 4.93 3.03
C SER A 42 4.49 3.72 2.67
N ALA A 43 3.26 3.99 2.23
CA ALA A 43 2.33 2.97 1.78
C ALA A 43 1.80 3.28 0.38
N VAL A 44 1.59 2.23 -0.42
CA VAL A 44 1.09 2.33 -1.80
C VAL A 44 0.03 1.27 -2.02
N LEU A 45 -1.02 1.65 -2.75
CA LEU A 45 -2.08 0.74 -3.20
C LEU A 45 -1.73 0.22 -4.60
N ILE A 46 -1.71 -1.09 -4.74
CA ILE A 46 -1.26 -1.82 -5.92
C ILE A 46 -2.35 -2.83 -6.26
N LYS A 47 -2.71 -2.93 -7.54
CA LYS A 47 -3.60 -3.99 -8.00
C LYS A 47 -2.86 -5.32 -8.10
N SER A 48 -3.56 -6.42 -7.83
CA SER A 48 -3.08 -7.75 -8.18
C SER A 48 -2.81 -7.84 -9.69
N ASN A 49 -1.53 -7.96 -10.05
CA ASN A 49 -1.05 -8.26 -11.39
C ASN A 49 0.19 -9.14 -11.21
N ARG A 50 0.43 -10.11 -12.09
CA ARG A 50 1.61 -10.99 -12.08
C ARG A 50 2.92 -10.20 -11.94
N ASN A 51 3.06 -9.09 -12.67
CA ASN A 51 4.24 -8.23 -12.59
C ASN A 51 4.37 -7.54 -11.23
N ALA A 52 3.25 -7.08 -10.67
CA ALA A 52 3.23 -6.42 -9.36
C ALA A 52 3.56 -7.41 -8.23
N LEU A 53 3.00 -8.62 -8.30
CA LEU A 53 3.29 -9.71 -7.35
C LEU A 53 4.77 -10.09 -7.39
N GLY A 54 5.37 -10.23 -8.58
CA GLY A 54 6.80 -10.51 -8.71
C GLY A 54 7.68 -9.40 -8.11
N MET A 55 7.31 -8.13 -8.30
CA MET A 55 8.01 -7.01 -7.65
C MET A 55 7.89 -7.05 -6.13
N LEU A 56 6.68 -7.30 -5.59
CA LEU A 56 6.44 -7.41 -4.15
C LEU A 56 7.21 -8.58 -3.53
N GLU A 57 7.31 -9.70 -4.23
CA GLU A 57 8.08 -10.85 -3.80
C GLU A 57 9.58 -10.55 -3.75
N LYS A 58 10.12 -9.86 -4.76
CA LYS A 58 11.53 -9.43 -4.76
C LYS A 58 11.88 -8.55 -3.56
N VAL A 59 10.95 -7.69 -3.12
CA VAL A 59 11.17 -6.77 -2.00
C VAL A 59 10.59 -7.25 -0.66
N LYS A 60 10.11 -8.51 -0.56
CA LYS A 60 9.36 -9.04 0.60
C LYS A 60 10.05 -8.86 1.95
N HIS A 61 11.38 -8.82 1.99
CA HIS A 61 12.16 -8.66 3.22
C HIS A 61 12.25 -7.20 3.71
N TYR A 62 11.73 -6.24 2.95
CA TYR A 62 11.80 -4.79 3.24
C TYR A 62 10.42 -4.16 3.45
N ILE A 63 9.38 -4.83 2.95
CA ILE A 63 8.00 -4.35 2.96
C ILE A 63 7.09 -5.31 3.73
N SER A 64 5.95 -4.81 4.17
CA SER A 64 4.78 -5.58 4.59
C SER A 64 3.69 -5.37 3.56
N TYR A 65 3.09 -6.42 3.02
CA TYR A 65 2.00 -6.29 2.05
C TYR A 65 0.88 -7.29 2.30
N GLY A 66 -0.34 -6.92 1.90
CA GLY A 66 -1.51 -7.78 2.02
C GLY A 66 -2.75 -7.16 1.38
N ILE A 67 -3.84 -7.92 1.37
CA ILE A 67 -5.13 -7.47 0.82
C ILE A 67 -5.75 -6.48 1.81
N ILE A 68 -6.20 -5.33 1.30
CA ILE A 68 -6.85 -4.30 2.11
C ILE A 68 -8.37 -4.46 2.12
N ASP A 69 -8.98 -4.26 3.28
CA ASP A 69 -10.43 -4.20 3.41
C ASP A 69 -11.01 -2.82 3.00
N LYS A 70 -12.26 -2.79 2.54
CA LYS A 70 -12.94 -1.54 2.15
C LYS A 70 -13.02 -0.55 3.32
N GLY A 71 -13.30 -1.01 4.54
CA GLY A 71 -13.37 -0.16 5.73
C GLY A 71 -12.03 0.52 6.02
N THR A 72 -10.95 -0.26 6.06
CA THR A 72 -9.59 0.27 6.28
C THR A 72 -9.15 1.23 5.15
N LEU A 73 -9.57 0.96 3.91
CA LEU A 73 -9.27 1.82 2.76
C LEU A 73 -9.94 3.21 2.90
N VAL A 74 -11.19 3.25 3.34
CA VAL A 74 -11.91 4.51 3.59
C VAL A 74 -11.23 5.32 4.69
N GLU A 75 -10.88 4.68 5.81
CA GLU A 75 -10.16 5.32 6.92
C GLU A 75 -8.80 5.89 6.45
N LEU A 76 -8.06 5.12 5.66
CA LEU A 76 -6.77 5.52 5.09
C LEU A 76 -6.89 6.77 4.21
N ILE A 77 -7.89 6.83 3.33
CA ILE A 77 -8.11 7.99 2.46
C ILE A 77 -8.54 9.19 3.30
N LYS A 78 -9.45 9.00 4.26
CA LYS A 78 -9.95 10.09 5.12
C LYS A 78 -8.83 10.76 5.91
N GLN A 79 -7.91 9.98 6.48
CA GLN A 79 -6.87 10.49 7.38
C GLN A 79 -5.57 10.89 6.66
N ARG A 80 -5.20 10.19 5.57
CA ARG A 80 -3.86 10.27 5.00
C ARG A 80 -3.82 10.64 3.52
N ALA A 81 -4.96 10.82 2.85
CA ALA A 81 -4.96 11.33 1.48
C ALA A 81 -4.42 12.76 1.45
N VAL A 82 -3.48 13.00 0.54
CA VAL A 82 -2.89 14.31 0.33
C VAL A 82 -3.07 14.66 -1.14
N VAL A 83 -3.59 15.85 -1.40
CA VAL A 83 -3.71 16.38 -2.76
C VAL A 83 -2.33 16.57 -3.36
N ASP A 84 -2.18 16.21 -4.63
CA ASP A 84 -0.94 16.46 -5.35
C ASP A 84 -0.89 17.93 -5.76
N LYS A 85 -0.01 18.71 -5.11
CA LYS A 85 0.10 20.16 -5.29
C LYS A 85 0.31 20.57 -6.75
N SER A 86 1.00 19.74 -7.53
CA SER A 86 1.24 19.97 -8.96
C SER A 86 -0.03 19.89 -9.83
N LYS A 87 -1.14 19.37 -9.30
CA LYS A 87 -2.45 19.32 -9.97
C LYS A 87 -3.47 20.26 -9.33
N GLU A 88 -3.09 20.94 -8.25
CA GLU A 88 -3.98 21.71 -7.38
C GLU A 88 -4.36 23.07 -8.00
N GLU A 89 -3.51 23.62 -8.87
CA GLU A 89 -3.77 24.89 -9.58
C GLU A 89 -4.97 24.87 -10.54
N ASN A 90 -5.44 23.68 -10.98
CA ASN A 90 -6.48 23.58 -12.02
C ASN A 90 -7.83 23.01 -11.56
N LYS A 91 -7.94 22.38 -10.38
CA LYS A 91 -9.21 21.79 -9.90
C LYS A 91 -9.31 21.86 -8.38
N LYS A 92 -10.45 22.34 -7.86
CA LYS A 92 -10.88 22.11 -6.47
C LYS A 92 -11.09 20.59 -6.27
N ILE A 93 -10.05 19.88 -5.87
CA ILE A 93 -10.10 18.44 -5.61
C ILE A 93 -10.83 18.22 -4.28
N LYS A 94 -12.09 17.77 -4.35
CA LYS A 94 -12.83 17.31 -3.16
C LYS A 94 -12.41 15.88 -2.83
N ILE A 95 -11.93 15.67 -1.61
CA ILE A 95 -11.61 14.32 -1.11
C ILE A 95 -12.91 13.69 -0.62
N GLU A 96 -13.53 12.84 -1.45
CA GLU A 96 -14.68 12.03 -1.07
C GLU A 96 -14.20 10.58 -0.79
N PRO A 97 -14.02 10.17 0.48
CA PRO A 97 -13.35 8.90 0.82
C PRO A 97 -14.06 7.67 0.26
N GLU A 98 -15.39 7.63 0.32
CA GLU A 98 -16.20 6.49 -0.12
C GLU A 98 -16.15 6.33 -1.65
N LYS A 99 -16.43 7.41 -2.40
CA LYS A 99 -16.36 7.39 -3.87
C LYS A 99 -14.95 7.06 -4.37
N ASN A 100 -13.92 7.57 -3.71
CA ASN A 100 -12.54 7.28 -4.05
C ASN A 100 -12.19 5.81 -3.74
N ALA A 101 -12.64 5.26 -2.61
CA ALA A 101 -12.43 3.85 -2.28
C ALA A 101 -13.10 2.93 -3.31
N ASP A 102 -14.36 3.18 -3.68
CA ASP A 102 -15.05 2.43 -4.73
C ASP A 102 -14.37 2.55 -6.09
N GLY A 103 -13.88 3.74 -6.42
CA GLY A 103 -13.10 3.98 -7.62
C GLY A 103 -11.77 3.20 -7.66
N LEU A 104 -11.08 3.09 -6.53
CA LEU A 104 -9.84 2.33 -6.39
C LEU A 104 -10.07 0.82 -6.51
N LEU A 105 -11.16 0.31 -5.93
CA LEU A 105 -11.58 -1.09 -6.06
C LEU A 105 -11.95 -1.45 -7.52
N LYS A 106 -12.65 -0.55 -8.22
CA LYS A 106 -12.92 -0.66 -9.67
C LYS A 106 -11.66 -0.57 -10.53
N GLY A 107 -10.60 -0.02 -9.94
CA GLY A 107 -9.26 0.00 -10.49
C GLY A 107 -8.80 1.32 -11.09
N LYS A 108 -9.33 2.45 -10.64
CA LYS A 108 -8.69 3.74 -10.88
C LYS A 108 -7.43 3.86 -10.02
N LYS A 109 -6.49 4.73 -10.38
CA LYS A 109 -5.30 5.03 -9.58
C LYS A 109 -5.56 6.29 -8.74
N LEU A 110 -4.86 6.44 -7.62
CA LEU A 110 -4.91 7.66 -6.80
C LEU A 110 -4.59 8.93 -7.61
N SER A 111 -3.66 8.82 -8.56
CA SER A 111 -3.27 9.92 -9.44
C SER A 111 -4.39 10.42 -10.35
N ASP A 112 -5.39 9.59 -10.65
CA ASP A 112 -6.55 9.96 -11.47
C ASP A 112 -7.51 10.85 -10.68
N PHE A 113 -7.53 10.71 -9.35
CA PHE A 113 -8.28 11.56 -8.41
C PHE A 113 -7.53 12.83 -8.03
N GLY A 114 -6.35 13.10 -8.62
CA GLY A 114 -5.51 14.23 -8.23
C GLY A 114 -4.83 14.06 -6.86
N LEU A 115 -4.84 12.84 -6.31
CA LEU A 115 -4.20 12.53 -5.03
C LEU A 115 -2.77 12.04 -5.27
N LYS A 116 -1.91 12.26 -4.26
CA LYS A 116 -0.57 11.67 -4.24
C LYS A 116 -0.70 10.15 -4.31
N ALA A 117 0.16 9.54 -5.13
CA ALA A 117 0.11 8.11 -5.38
C ALA A 117 0.66 7.22 -4.25
N PHE A 118 1.01 7.82 -3.12
CA PHE A 118 1.51 7.13 -1.95
C PHE A 118 1.00 7.85 -0.71
N PHE A 119 0.81 7.08 0.35
CA PHE A 119 0.43 7.56 1.67
C PHE A 119 1.67 7.63 2.55
N ARG A 120 1.73 8.65 3.40
CA ARG A 120 2.72 8.75 4.48
C ARG A 120 2.04 8.33 5.76
N LEU A 121 2.42 7.19 6.29
CA LEU A 121 1.85 6.65 7.51
C LEU A 121 2.69 7.05 8.73
N HIS A 122 2.06 7.07 9.90
CA HIS A 122 2.76 7.19 11.16
C HIS A 122 3.40 5.85 11.54
N PRO A 123 4.48 5.82 12.34
CA PRO A 123 4.93 4.58 12.94
C PRO A 123 3.79 3.87 13.69
N PRO A 124 3.79 2.53 13.73
CA PRO A 124 2.69 1.77 14.34
C PRO A 124 2.67 2.00 15.86
N ARG A 125 1.53 2.44 16.38
CA ARG A 125 1.30 2.62 17.82
C ARG A 125 1.44 1.27 18.53
N GLY A 126 2.30 1.17 19.55
CA GLY A 126 2.61 -0.08 20.25
C GLY A 126 3.74 -0.93 19.64
N GLY A 127 4.48 -0.40 18.66
CA GLY A 127 5.67 -1.04 18.10
C GLY A 127 5.42 -2.26 17.20
N ILE A 128 6.47 -2.73 16.55
CA ILE A 128 6.44 -3.88 15.63
C ILE A 128 7.72 -4.71 15.67
N LYS A 129 7.58 -6.02 15.45
CA LYS A 129 8.71 -6.91 15.16
C LYS A 129 9.13 -6.75 13.70
N SER A 130 9.87 -5.67 13.42
CA SER A 130 10.25 -5.20 12.07
C SER A 130 11.29 -6.08 11.36
N LYS A 131 12.01 -6.93 12.09
CA LYS A 131 13.08 -7.78 11.54
C LYS A 131 12.61 -9.20 11.17
N LEU A 132 11.45 -9.61 11.66
CA LEU A 132 10.96 -10.98 11.48
C LEU A 132 9.94 -11.06 10.32
N PRO A 133 9.96 -12.15 9.53
CA PRO A 133 8.92 -12.42 8.55
C PRO A 133 7.57 -12.74 9.22
N SER A 134 6.48 -12.42 8.54
CA SER A 134 5.14 -12.86 8.93
C SER A 134 5.08 -14.40 8.89
N PRO A 135 4.42 -15.09 9.85
CA PRO A 135 3.48 -14.56 10.86
C PRO A 135 4.12 -14.10 12.19
N LYS A 136 5.39 -14.41 12.45
CA LYS A 136 6.07 -14.02 13.71
C LYS A 136 6.44 -12.53 13.78
N GLY A 137 6.54 -11.87 12.63
CA GLY A 137 6.72 -10.43 12.49
C GLY A 137 5.85 -9.83 11.37
N VAL A 138 6.33 -8.75 10.78
CA VAL A 138 5.53 -7.96 9.81
C VAL A 138 6.04 -8.03 8.37
N LEU A 139 7.25 -8.55 8.12
CA LEU A 139 7.83 -8.53 6.78
C LEU A 139 7.16 -9.57 5.85
N GLY A 140 7.00 -9.19 4.59
CA GLY A 140 6.42 -10.02 3.53
C GLY A 140 4.90 -9.97 3.48
N LYS A 141 4.29 -11.07 3.01
CA LYS A 141 2.84 -11.24 2.93
C LYS A 141 2.28 -11.36 4.34
N ASN A 142 1.52 -10.35 4.77
CA ASN A 142 0.95 -10.27 6.10
C ASN A 142 -0.57 -10.37 6.03
N LYS A 143 -1.14 -11.43 6.64
CA LYS A 143 -2.59 -11.60 6.73
C LYS A 143 -3.25 -10.54 7.63
N LYS A 144 -2.51 -10.00 8.62
CA LYS A 144 -2.97 -8.99 9.58
C LYS A 144 -2.61 -7.56 9.15
N ILE A 145 -2.58 -7.30 7.84
CA ILE A 145 -2.17 -5.99 7.32
C ILE A 145 -3.17 -4.88 7.70
N ASN A 146 -4.46 -5.18 7.76
CA ASN A 146 -5.49 -4.21 8.10
C ASN A 146 -5.34 -3.68 9.53
N GLU A 147 -5.03 -4.56 10.48
CA GLU A 147 -4.71 -4.19 11.87
C GLU A 147 -3.45 -3.31 11.93
N LEU A 148 -2.42 -3.67 11.15
CA LEU A 148 -1.18 -2.89 11.08
C LEU A 148 -1.43 -1.48 10.53
N VAL A 149 -2.22 -1.36 9.46
CA VAL A 149 -2.59 -0.07 8.88
C VAL A 149 -3.34 0.77 9.91
N ARG A 150 -4.37 0.23 10.57
CA ARG A 150 -5.13 0.95 11.60
C ARG A 150 -4.25 1.49 12.74
N ARG A 151 -3.20 0.75 13.13
CA ARG A 151 -2.23 1.21 14.14
C ARG A 151 -1.29 2.32 13.63
N MET A 152 -1.18 2.49 12.32
CA MET A 152 -0.33 3.48 11.65
C MET A 152 -1.12 4.71 11.14
N LEU A 153 -2.45 4.68 11.23
CA LEU A 153 -3.33 5.80 10.87
C LEU A 153 -3.24 6.97 11.87
#